data_AF-A0A1I2G0K4-F1
#
_entry.id   AF-A0A1I2G0K4-F1
#
_cell.length_a   1.000
_cell.length_b   1.000
_cell.length_c   1.000
_cell.angle_alpha   90.00
_cell.angle_beta   90.00
_cell.angle_gamma   90.00
#
_symmetry.space_group_name_H-M   'P 1'
#
loop_
_entity.id
_entity.type
_entity.pdbx_description
1 polymer ?
#
loop_
_entity_poly.entity_id
_entity_poly.type
_entity_poly.pdbx_seq_one_letter_code
_entity_poly.pdbx_strand_id
1 'polypeptide(L)'
;MRKILVSVSTAFVALGLIGAPAPAQAKPAAAHTVVTASYSAAGESVAQQNARRMAAAYLKSMPFSRKGLIAQLKYEGFSTKLATYGVDKQHANWKKQAARMAERYLKSMPFSRQGLIDQLVYEGFTLAQAKYGVTKAGL
;
A
#
# COMPACT_ATOMS: atom_id res chain seq x y z
N MET A 1 -45.03 48.05 9.10
CA MET A 1 -45.26 47.86 10.55
C MET A 1 -44.12 47.02 11.11
N ARG A 2 -43.55 47.43 12.24
CA ARG A 2 -42.43 46.79 12.95
C ARG A 2 -42.91 45.57 13.76
N LYS A 3 -41.92 44.73 14.16
CA LYS A 3 -41.82 43.86 15.38
C LYS A 3 -41.96 42.34 15.10
N ILE A 4 -41.18 41.41 15.66
CA ILE A 4 -40.09 41.39 16.65
C ILE A 4 -39.29 40.07 16.49
N LEU A 5 -38.00 40.15 16.84
CA LEU A 5 -37.02 39.08 17.04
C LEU A 5 -37.35 38.22 18.28
N VAL A 6 -37.28 36.89 18.19
CA VAL A 6 -36.98 36.04 19.36
C VAL A 6 -35.91 35.02 18.96
N SER A 7 -34.77 35.19 19.62
CA SER A 7 -33.63 34.26 19.65
C SER A 7 -33.93 33.16 20.66
N VAL A 8 -33.73 31.90 20.28
CA VAL A 8 -33.44 30.83 21.23
C VAL A 8 -32.21 30.09 20.71
N SER A 9 -31.05 30.50 21.24
CA SER A 9 -29.83 29.71 21.24
C SER A 9 -30.10 28.39 21.96
N THR A 10 -29.89 27.28 21.27
CA THR A 10 -29.50 26.03 21.93
C THR A 10 -28.23 25.53 21.24
N ALA A 11 -27.26 25.21 22.09
CA ALA A 11 -25.85 25.13 21.78
C ALA A 11 -25.49 24.06 20.74
N PHE A 12 -24.57 24.45 19.86
CA PHE A 12 -23.61 23.56 19.23
C PHE A 12 -22.77 22.85 20.30
N VAL A 13 -22.76 21.52 20.29
CA VAL A 13 -21.54 20.75 20.54
C VAL A 13 -21.41 19.76 19.39
N ALA A 14 -21.07 20.29 18.21
CA ALA A 14 -20.51 19.49 17.14
C ALA A 14 -19.03 19.27 17.47
N LEU A 15 -18.73 18.17 18.17
CA LEU A 15 -17.35 17.69 18.25
C LEU A 15 -17.01 17.06 16.90
N GLY A 16 -16.61 17.91 15.96
CA GLY A 16 -15.98 17.49 14.73
C GLY A 16 -14.59 16.93 15.01
N LEU A 17 -14.31 15.76 14.48
CA LEU A 17 -13.07 15.48 13.75
C LEU A 17 -13.50 14.80 12.45
N ILE A 18 -14.01 15.61 11.52
CA ILE A 18 -13.31 15.95 10.27
C ILE A 18 -13.06 14.69 9.43
N GLY A 19 -14.02 14.39 8.55
CA GLY A 19 -13.68 13.81 7.26
C GLY A 19 -12.77 14.80 6.53
N ALA A 20 -11.47 14.49 6.53
CA ALA A 20 -10.53 15.09 5.60
C ALA A 20 -10.40 14.14 4.40
N PRO A 21 -10.56 14.61 3.15
CA PRO A 21 -10.05 13.86 2.02
C PRO A 21 -8.55 13.65 2.24
N ALA A 22 -8.06 12.46 1.88
CA ALA A 22 -6.65 12.15 1.84
C ALA A 22 -5.88 13.35 1.24
N PRO A 23 -4.73 13.77 1.79
CA PRO A 23 -3.89 14.71 1.07
C PRO A 23 -3.54 14.04 -0.25
N ALA A 24 -4.17 14.53 -1.33
CA ALA A 24 -3.67 14.40 -2.67
C ALA A 24 -2.32 15.10 -2.69
N GLN A 25 -1.28 14.39 -2.24
CA GLN A 25 0.08 14.78 -2.53
C GLN A 25 0.19 14.68 -4.05
N ALA A 26 0.16 15.83 -4.70
CA ALA A 26 0.46 15.94 -6.11
C ALA A 26 1.84 15.32 -6.34
N LYS A 27 1.84 14.15 -6.98
CA LYS A 27 3.03 13.54 -7.53
C LYS A 27 3.68 14.56 -8.47
N PRO A 28 4.99 14.84 -8.35
CA PRO A 28 5.69 15.62 -9.35
C PRO A 28 5.46 15.01 -10.74
N ALA A 29 4.92 15.82 -11.64
CA ALA A 29 4.75 15.48 -13.04
C ALA A 29 6.08 15.03 -13.64
N ALA A 30 5.97 14.08 -14.57
CA ALA A 30 7.07 13.37 -15.20
C ALA A 30 8.17 14.31 -15.74
N ALA A 31 9.35 14.21 -15.15
CA ALA A 31 10.60 14.53 -15.84
C ALA A 31 11.20 13.21 -16.34
N HIS A 32 11.00 12.92 -17.62
CA HIS A 32 11.72 11.87 -18.34
C HIS A 32 13.21 12.22 -18.37
N THR A 33 13.98 11.73 -17.39
CA THR A 33 15.42 11.63 -17.55
C THR A 33 15.71 10.36 -18.33
N VAL A 34 16.21 10.54 -19.56
CA VAL A 34 16.98 9.53 -20.28
C VAL A 34 18.21 9.23 -19.42
N VAL A 35 18.08 8.31 -18.47
CA VAL A 35 19.21 7.80 -17.70
C VAL A 35 19.92 6.81 -18.63
N THR A 36 20.97 7.29 -19.27
CA THR A 36 22.02 6.48 -19.86
C THR A 36 22.37 5.35 -18.89
N ALA A 37 22.18 4.12 -19.35
CA ALA A 37 22.35 2.91 -18.56
C ALA A 37 23.82 2.75 -18.16
N SER A 38 24.21 3.35 -17.04
CA SER A 38 25.42 2.96 -16.32
C SER A 38 25.10 1.66 -15.56
N TYR A 39 25.74 0.58 -15.99
CA TYR A 39 25.71 -0.71 -15.32
C TYR A 39 26.69 -0.68 -14.14
N SER A 40 26.30 -1.21 -12.97
CA SER A 40 27.28 -1.54 -11.93
C SER A 40 28.04 -2.81 -12.29
N ALA A 41 29.15 -3.06 -11.59
CA ALA A 41 29.99 -4.25 -11.71
C ALA A 41 29.22 -5.60 -11.61
N ALA A 42 27.96 -5.59 -11.17
CA ALA A 42 27.09 -6.77 -11.07
C ALA A 42 26.08 -6.92 -12.24
N GLY A 43 26.19 -6.13 -13.30
CA GLY A 43 25.31 -6.22 -14.48
C GLY A 43 23.89 -5.64 -14.29
N GLU A 44 23.59 -5.01 -13.16
CA GLU A 44 22.37 -4.21 -12.96
C GLU A 44 22.62 -2.74 -13.30
N SER A 45 21.72 -2.13 -14.08
CA SER A 45 21.67 -0.67 -14.23
C SER A 45 21.37 0.02 -12.89
N VAL A 46 21.76 1.29 -12.73
CA VAL A 46 21.42 2.08 -11.52
C VAL A 46 19.90 2.10 -11.28
N ALA A 47 19.09 2.24 -12.33
CA ALA A 47 17.63 2.24 -12.22
C ALA A 47 17.07 0.93 -11.67
N GLN A 48 17.62 -0.21 -12.09
CA GLN A 48 17.27 -1.54 -11.57
C GLN A 48 17.65 -1.69 -10.09
N GLN A 49 18.83 -1.21 -9.70
CA GLN A 49 19.27 -1.23 -8.30
C GLN A 49 18.36 -0.39 -7.41
N ASN A 50 17.95 0.80 -7.87
CA ASN A 50 17.04 1.67 -7.13
C ASN A 50 15.67 1.01 -6.92
N ALA A 51 15.09 0.41 -7.96
CA ALA A 51 13.83 -0.32 -7.84
C ALA A 51 13.95 -1.50 -6.84
N ARG A 52 15.03 -2.27 -6.92
CA ARG A 52 15.30 -3.39 -6.01
C ARG A 52 15.47 -2.92 -4.56
N ARG A 53 16.23 -1.85 -4.31
CA ARG A 53 16.42 -1.32 -2.94
C ARG A 53 15.12 -0.78 -2.36
N MET A 54 14.29 -0.11 -3.16
CA MET A 54 13.00 0.40 -2.71
C MET A 54 12.01 -0.72 -2.40
N ALA A 55 11.92 -1.75 -3.25
CA ALA A 55 11.10 -2.93 -2.96
C ALA A 55 11.52 -3.60 -1.65
N ALA A 56 12.82 -3.71 -1.38
CA ALA A 56 13.35 -4.24 -0.12
C ALA A 56 12.92 -3.38 1.09
N ALA A 57 13.01 -2.05 0.95
CA ALA A 57 12.62 -1.11 1.99
C ALA A 57 11.13 -1.23 2.36
N TYR A 58 10.23 -1.34 1.37
CA TYR A 58 8.80 -1.56 1.62
C TYR A 58 8.54 -2.86 2.36
N LEU A 59 9.11 -3.98 1.90
CA LEU A 59 8.90 -5.30 2.54
C LEU A 59 9.43 -5.37 3.99
N LYS A 60 10.44 -4.55 4.31
CA LYS A 60 10.95 -4.38 5.68
C LYS A 60 9.94 -3.63 6.56
N SER A 61 9.28 -2.61 6.02
CA SER A 61 8.33 -1.77 6.76
C SER A 61 6.95 -2.42 6.94
N MET A 62 6.38 -3.00 5.88
CA MET A 62 5.04 -3.59 5.91
C MET A 62 4.92 -4.78 4.93
N PRO A 63 3.98 -5.72 5.18
CA PRO A 63 3.73 -6.80 4.24
C PRO A 63 3.07 -6.28 2.96
N PHE A 64 3.39 -6.89 1.83
CA PHE A 64 2.78 -6.61 0.53
C PHE A 64 2.54 -7.90 -0.24
N SER A 65 1.52 -7.91 -1.08
CA SER A 65 1.43 -8.86 -2.18
C SER A 65 2.44 -8.49 -3.28
N ARG A 66 2.80 -9.45 -4.15
CA ARG A 66 3.64 -9.15 -5.31
C ARG A 66 3.00 -8.08 -6.18
N LYS A 67 1.70 -8.21 -6.48
CA LYS A 67 0.95 -7.26 -7.31
C LYS A 67 0.88 -5.88 -6.66
N GLY A 68 0.58 -5.83 -5.36
CA GLY A 68 0.52 -4.59 -4.59
C GLY A 68 1.85 -3.87 -4.56
N LEU A 69 2.96 -4.58 -4.34
CA LEU A 69 4.29 -3.94 -4.32
C LEU A 69 4.72 -3.43 -5.71
N ILE A 70 4.38 -4.14 -6.79
CA ILE A 70 4.62 -3.63 -8.16
C ILE A 70 3.80 -2.35 -8.39
N ALA A 71 2.54 -2.32 -7.97
CA ALA A 71 1.70 -1.13 -8.07
C ALA A 71 2.27 0.04 -7.25
N GLN A 72 2.76 -0.24 -6.04
CA GLN A 72 3.43 0.76 -5.20
C GLN A 72 4.65 1.34 -5.91
N LEU A 73 5.58 0.53 -6.43
CA LEU A 73 6.75 1.04 -7.14
C LEU A 73 6.37 1.85 -8.40
N LYS A 74 5.29 1.50 -9.10
CA LYS A 74 4.77 2.33 -10.19
C LYS A 74 4.26 3.69 -9.70
N TYR A 75 3.58 3.71 -8.55
CA TYR A 75 3.18 4.95 -7.90
C TYR A 75 4.40 5.82 -7.57
N GLU A 76 5.47 5.22 -7.07
CA GLU A 76 6.79 5.86 -6.82
C GLU A 76 7.51 6.34 -8.09
N GLY A 77 6.97 6.08 -9.28
CA GLY A 77 7.48 6.61 -10.54
C GLY A 77 8.32 5.62 -11.37
N PHE A 78 8.47 4.37 -10.93
CA PHE A 78 9.14 3.36 -11.74
C PHE A 78 8.25 2.92 -12.92
N SER A 79 8.88 2.65 -14.06
CA SER A 79 8.18 1.97 -15.16
C SER A 79 7.73 0.58 -14.72
N THR A 80 6.70 0.02 -15.37
CA THR A 80 6.23 -1.35 -15.08
C THR A 80 7.38 -2.36 -15.13
N LYS A 81 8.32 -2.21 -16.08
CA LYS A 81 9.49 -3.08 -16.21
C LYS A 81 10.42 -2.98 -15.00
N LEU A 82 10.75 -1.77 -14.56
CA LEU A 82 11.63 -1.57 -13.39
C LEU A 82 10.95 -1.99 -12.09
N ALA A 83 9.67 -1.67 -11.91
CA ALA A 83 8.89 -2.08 -10.75
C ALA A 83 8.83 -3.60 -10.63
N THR A 84 8.48 -4.29 -11.72
CA THR A 84 8.45 -5.76 -11.76
C THR A 84 9.81 -6.36 -11.46
N TYR A 85 10.87 -5.82 -12.09
CA TYR A 85 12.25 -6.24 -11.84
C TYR A 85 12.63 -6.10 -10.35
N GLY A 86 12.38 -4.93 -9.76
CA GLY A 86 12.75 -4.65 -8.36
C GLY A 86 12.04 -5.57 -7.37
N VAL A 87 10.77 -5.87 -7.62
CA VAL A 87 9.95 -6.78 -6.80
C VAL A 87 10.40 -8.24 -6.96
N ASP A 88 10.66 -8.70 -8.19
CA ASP A 88 11.05 -10.09 -8.44
C ASP A 88 12.44 -10.42 -7.89
N LYS A 89 13.35 -9.43 -7.92
CA LYS A 89 14.68 -9.54 -7.30
C LYS A 89 14.66 -9.67 -5.78
N GLN A 90 13.52 -9.45 -5.12
CA GLN A 90 13.43 -9.70 -3.67
C GLN A 90 13.38 -11.18 -3.32
N HIS A 91 13.00 -12.05 -4.27
CA HIS A 91 12.77 -13.47 -4.02
C HIS A 91 11.91 -13.72 -2.76
N ALA A 92 10.95 -12.83 -2.51
CA ALA A 92 10.17 -12.84 -1.29
C ALA A 92 9.23 -14.05 -1.25
N ASN A 93 9.08 -14.65 -0.07
CA ASN A 93 8.06 -15.65 0.15
C ASN A 93 6.69 -14.96 0.28
N TRP A 94 5.93 -14.91 -0.82
CA TRP A 94 4.64 -14.23 -0.88
C TRP A 94 3.57 -14.87 0.03
N LYS A 95 3.65 -16.17 0.31
CA LYS A 95 2.80 -16.83 1.32
C LYS A 95 3.12 -16.30 2.73
N LYS A 96 4.41 -16.10 3.06
CA LYS A 96 4.83 -15.48 4.32
C LYS A 96 4.39 -14.02 4.41
N GLN A 97 4.43 -13.26 3.31
CA GLN A 97 3.89 -11.89 3.29
C GLN A 97 2.38 -11.87 3.53
N ALA A 98 1.62 -12.81 2.96
CA ALA A 98 0.19 -12.95 3.20
C ALA A 98 -0.12 -13.24 4.68
N ALA A 99 0.61 -14.16 5.32
CA ALA A 99 0.46 -14.44 6.75
C ALA A 99 0.72 -13.20 7.62
N ARG A 100 1.81 -12.47 7.35
CA ARG A 100 2.12 -11.20 8.04
C ARG A 100 1.02 -10.15 7.84
N MET A 101 0.44 -10.07 6.65
CA MET A 101 -0.67 -9.14 6.37
C MET A 101 -1.93 -9.53 7.17
N ALA A 102 -2.29 -10.82 7.15
CA ALA A 102 -3.41 -11.34 7.93
C ALA A 102 -3.25 -11.06 9.44
N GLU A 103 -2.08 -11.38 10.01
CA GLU A 103 -1.77 -11.07 11.41
C GLU A 103 -1.89 -9.58 11.71
N ARG A 104 -1.41 -8.72 10.80
CA ARG A 104 -1.51 -7.26 10.97
C ARG A 104 -2.96 -6.80 11.00
N TYR A 105 -3.81 -7.27 10.09
CA TYR A 105 -5.23 -6.92 10.09
C TYR A 105 -5.92 -7.37 11.38
N LEU A 106 -5.67 -8.60 11.83
CA LEU A 106 -6.27 -9.14 13.05
C LEU A 106 -5.83 -8.41 14.32
N LYS A 107 -4.62 -7.85 14.33
CA LYS A 107 -4.17 -6.95 15.42
C LYS A 107 -4.86 -5.60 15.41
N SER A 108 -5.36 -5.15 14.27
CA SER A 108 -6.03 -3.85 14.13
C SER A 108 -7.55 -3.93 14.31
N MET A 109 -8.19 -4.99 13.82
CA MET A 109 -9.64 -5.19 13.96
C MET A 109 -10.02 -6.67 13.76
N PRO A 110 -11.16 -7.13 14.29
CA PRO A 110 -11.64 -8.49 14.06
C PRO A 110 -12.07 -8.71 12.59
N PHE A 111 -11.83 -9.91 12.08
CA PHE A 111 -12.30 -10.38 10.78
C PHE A 111 -12.88 -11.80 10.90
N SER A 112 -13.85 -12.13 10.05
CA SER A 112 -14.19 -13.52 9.76
C SER A 112 -13.12 -14.15 8.85
N ARG A 113 -13.00 -15.49 8.85
CA ARG A 113 -12.07 -16.20 7.95
C ARG A 113 -12.25 -15.79 6.50
N GLN A 114 -13.48 -15.84 6.00
CA GLN A 114 -13.78 -15.52 4.61
C GLN A 114 -13.53 -14.03 4.31
N GLY A 115 -13.97 -13.14 5.20
CA GLY A 115 -13.72 -11.70 5.03
C GLY A 115 -12.23 -11.35 4.95
N LEU A 116 -11.38 -12.01 5.76
CA LEU A 116 -9.94 -11.79 5.69
C LEU A 116 -9.31 -12.38 4.42
N ILE A 117 -9.80 -13.52 3.92
CA ILE A 117 -9.37 -14.07 2.63
C ILE A 117 -9.67 -13.07 1.52
N ASP A 118 -10.90 -12.54 1.48
CA ASP A 118 -11.33 -11.59 0.46
C ASP A 118 -10.55 -10.28 0.54
N GLN A 119 -10.29 -9.79 1.76
CA GLN A 119 -9.42 -8.63 1.97
C GLN A 119 -8.01 -8.87 1.41
N LEU A 120 -7.39 -10.02 1.69
CA LEU A 120 -6.04 -10.32 1.16
C LEU A 120 -6.04 -10.46 -0.38
N VAL A 121 -7.12 -10.98 -0.97
CA VAL A 121 -7.27 -11.01 -2.43
C VAL A 121 -7.40 -9.59 -3.00
N TYR A 122 -8.14 -8.70 -2.32
CA TYR A 122 -8.21 -7.27 -2.67
C TYR A 122 -6.84 -6.59 -2.59
N GLU A 123 -6.04 -6.90 -1.56
CA GLU A 123 -4.63 -6.47 -1.44
C GLU A 123 -3.71 -7.04 -2.55
N GLY A 124 -4.24 -7.90 -3.42
CA GLY A 124 -3.55 -8.43 -4.60
C GLY A 124 -2.78 -9.73 -4.36
N PHE A 125 -3.00 -10.42 -3.24
CA PHE A 125 -2.54 -11.79 -3.06
C PHE A 125 -3.36 -12.75 -3.94
N THR A 126 -2.75 -13.86 -4.37
CA THR A 126 -3.54 -14.94 -4.99
C THR A 126 -4.44 -15.59 -3.94
N LEU A 127 -5.54 -16.20 -4.36
CA LEU A 127 -6.44 -16.92 -3.44
C LEU A 127 -5.69 -17.96 -2.59
N ALA A 128 -4.72 -18.68 -3.18
CA ALA A 128 -3.92 -19.66 -2.47
C ALA A 128 -2.99 -19.02 -1.42
N GLN A 129 -2.43 -17.84 -1.68
CA GLN A 129 -1.63 -17.08 -0.72
C GLN A 129 -2.52 -16.53 0.41
N ALA A 130 -3.68 -15.98 0.08
CA ALA A 130 -4.65 -15.47 1.03
C ALA A 130 -5.11 -16.57 2.00
N LYS A 131 -5.60 -17.71 1.48
CA LYS A 131 -5.99 -18.87 2.29
C LYS A 131 -4.88 -19.35 3.21
N TYR A 132 -3.65 -19.45 2.68
CA TYR A 132 -2.49 -19.81 3.49
C TYR A 132 -2.23 -18.80 4.60
N GLY A 133 -2.26 -17.50 4.29
CA GLY A 133 -2.00 -16.43 5.23
C GLY A 133 -3.00 -16.41 6.38
N VAL A 134 -4.29 -16.52 6.06
CA VAL A 134 -5.39 -16.56 7.05
C VAL A 134 -5.26 -17.78 7.96
N THR A 135 -4.98 -18.97 7.40
CA THR A 135 -4.70 -20.18 8.21
C THR A 135 -3.50 -20.01 9.13
N LYS A 136 -2.41 -19.39 8.66
CA LYS A 136 -1.24 -19.16 9.51
C LYS A 136 -1.46 -18.11 10.60
N ALA A 137 -2.41 -17.19 10.39
CA ALA A 137 -2.80 -16.20 11.38
C ALA A 137 -3.82 -16.71 12.42
N GLY A 138 -4.20 -18.00 12.36
CA GLY A 138 -5.05 -18.64 13.37
C GLY A 138 -6.55 -18.64 13.07
N LEU A 139 -6.95 -18.23 11.86
CA LEU A 139 -8.34 -18.33 11.38
C LEU A 139 -8.51 -19.45 10.36
#